data_AF-R7TSZ7-F1
#
_entry.id   AF-R7TSZ7-F1
#
_cell.length_a   1.000
_cell.length_b   1.000
_cell.length_c   1.000
_cell.angle_alpha   90.00
_cell.angle_beta   90.00
_cell.angle_gamma   90.00
#
_symmetry.space_group_name_H-M   'P 1'
#
loop_
_entity.id
_entity.type
_entity.pdbx_description
1 polymer ?
#
loop_
_entity_poly.entity_id
_entity_poly.type
_entity_poly.pdbx_seq_one_letter_code
_entity_poly.pdbx_strand_id
1 'polypeptide(L)' 'CSLPVDAGPCEALMSKWFFNSTSSKCEPFNYGGCQGNANRFNSKRRCERRC' A
#
# COMPACT_ATOMS: atom_id res chain seq x y z
N CYS A 1 -6.17 -9.35 2.61
CA CYS A 1 -5.01 -8.51 2.25
C CYS A 1 -3.83 -8.84 3.14
N SER A 2 -3.00 -9.79 2.70
CA SER A 2 -1.98 -10.42 3.56
C SER A 2 -0.56 -10.25 3.00
N LEU A 3 -0.41 -9.52 1.89
CA LEU A 3 0.90 -9.22 1.32
C LEU A 3 1.56 -8.12 2.15
N PRO A 4 2.89 -8.16 2.35
CA PRO A 4 3.62 -7.09 3.02
C PRO A 4 3.55 -5.79 2.21
N VAL A 5 3.84 -4.66 2.85
CA VAL A 5 4.06 -3.41 2.12
C VAL A 5 5.31 -3.55 1.24
N ASP A 6 5.23 -3.04 0.02
CA ASP A 6 6.35 -3.10 -0.93
C ASP A 6 6.44 -1.79 -1.73
N ALA A 7 7.48 -1.02 -1.45
CA ALA A 7 7.75 0.25 -2.12
C ALA A 7 8.31 0.06 -3.53
N GLY A 8 8.85 -1.12 -3.85
CA GLY A 8 9.63 -1.34 -5.06
C GLY A 8 10.99 -0.64 -5.05
N PRO A 9 11.81 -0.85 -6.09
CA PRO A 9 13.20 -0.38 -6.14
C PRO A 9 13.36 1.06 -6.65
N CYS A 10 12.31 1.67 -7.18
CA CYS A 10 12.37 3.05 -7.67
C CYS A 10 12.25 4.07 -6.52
N GLU A 11 12.70 5.30 -6.74
CA GLU A 11 12.82 6.32 -5.69
C GLU A 11 11.79 7.46 -5.78
N ALA A 12 10.68 7.27 -6.51
CA ALA A 12 9.60 8.25 -6.49
C ALA A 12 8.92 8.26 -5.11
N LEU A 13 8.46 9.43 -4.66
CA LEU A 13 7.70 9.56 -3.41
C LEU A 13 6.21 9.66 -3.72
N MET A 14 5.57 8.52 -3.94
CA MET A 14 4.13 8.46 -4.20
C MET A 14 3.38 8.01 -2.95
N SER A 15 2.60 8.90 -2.32
CA SER A 15 1.72 8.53 -1.21
C SER A 15 0.63 7.55 -1.68
N LYS A 16 0.68 6.32 -1.18
CA LYS A 16 -0.28 5.26 -1.43
C LYS A 16 -0.78 4.69 -0.10
N TRP A 17 -1.77 3.82 -0.17
CA TRP A 17 -2.37 3.15 0.98
C TRP A 17 -2.10 1.65 0.89
N PHE A 18 -1.77 1.01 1.99
CA PHE A 18 -1.70 -0.45 2.10
C PHE A 18 -2.54 -0.91 3.29
N PHE A 19 -2.95 -2.18 3.28
CA PHE A 19 -3.61 -2.77 4.43
C PHE A 19 -2.56 -3.39 5.36
N ASN A 20 -2.52 -2.90 6.59
CA ASN A 20 -1.68 -3.43 7.66
C ASN A 20 -2.50 -4.50 8.42
N SER A 21 -2.13 -5.78 8.25
CA SER A 21 -2.81 -6.90 8.91
C SER A 21 -2.60 -6.92 10.42
N THR A 22 -1.51 -6.33 10.92
CA THR A 22 -1.20 -6.27 12.36
C THR A 22 -2.13 -5.30 13.07
N SER A 23 -2.35 -4.11 12.50
CA SER A 23 -3.28 -3.12 13.04
C SER A 23 -4.72 -3.30 12.53
N SER A 24 -4.93 -4.18 11.54
CA SER A 24 -6.17 -4.35 10.78
C SER A 24 -6.72 -3.04 10.20
N LYS A 25 -5.81 -2.16 9.73
CA LYS A 25 -6.14 -0.83 9.22
C LYS A 25 -5.45 -0.54 7.90
N CYS A 26 -6.07 0.33 7.11
CA CYS A 26 -5.43 0.91 5.93
C CYS A 26 -4.58 2.11 6.33
N GLU A 27 -3.27 2.00 6.11
CA GLU A 27 -2.27 2.98 6.50
C GLU A 27 -1.56 3.55 5.26
N PRO A 28 -1.12 4.81 5.29
CA PRO A 28 -0.38 5.40 4.19
C PRO A 28 1.07 4.90 4.15
N PHE A 29 1.65 4.80 2.96
CA PHE A 29 3.08 4.53 2.75
C PHE A 29 3.59 5.21 1.47
N ASN A 30 4.91 5.34 1.37
CA ASN A 30 5.57 5.87 0.18
C ASN A 30 5.89 4.73 -0.79
N TYR A 31 5.31 4.79 -1.99
CA TYR A 31 5.59 3.88 -3.07
C TYR A 31 6.60 4.49 -4.05
N GLY A 32 7.64 3.72 -4.36
CA GLY A 32 8.79 4.07 -5.19
C GLY A 32 8.46 4.37 -6.66
N GLY A 33 7.26 4.06 -7.13
CA GLY A 33 6.80 4.36 -8.49
C GLY A 33 6.92 3.19 -9.48
N CYS A 34 7.69 2.15 -9.17
CA CYS A 34 7.77 0.94 -10.00
C CYS A 34 7.73 -0.35 -9.17
N GLN A 35 7.35 -1.45 -9.81
CA GLN A 35 7.18 -2.78 -9.19
C GLN A 35 6.25 -2.74 -7.96
N GLY A 36 6.62 -3.40 -6.86
CA GLY A 36 5.77 -3.59 -5.70
C GLY A 36 4.78 -4.74 -5.87
N ASN A 37 3.75 -4.74 -5.02
CA ASN A 37 2.71 -5.78 -5.03
C ASN A 37 1.28 -5.21 -5.01
N ALA A 38 0.29 -6.11 -4.95
CA ALA A 38 -1.12 -5.77 -5.02
C ALA A 38 -1.70 -5.13 -3.74
N ASN A 39 -0.99 -5.17 -2.60
CA ASN A 39 -1.40 -4.47 -1.38
C ASN A 39 -1.02 -2.98 -1.44
N ARG A 40 -1.51 -2.31 -2.49
CA ARG A 40 -1.27 -0.89 -2.77
C ARG A 40 -2.50 -0.27 -3.41
N PHE A 41 -3.00 0.78 -2.79
CA PHE A 41 -4.25 1.43 -3.16
C PHE A 41 -4.06 2.94 -3.29
N ASN A 42 -4.85 3.56 -4.17
CA ASN A 42 -4.82 5.01 -4.39
C ASN A 42 -5.60 5.80 -3.33
N SER A 43 -6.41 5.13 -2.50
CA SER A 43 -7.17 5.78 -1.45
C SER A 43 -7.48 4.82 -0.30
N LYS A 44 -7.59 5.37 0.91
CA LYS A 44 -8.00 4.66 2.12
C LYS A 44 -9.30 3.87 1.90
N ARG A 45 -10.34 4.52 1.38
CA ARG A 45 -11.64 3.89 1.06
C ARG A 45 -11.53 2.70 0.10
N ARG A 46 -10.59 2.74 -0.86
CA ARG A 46 -10.39 1.60 -1.77
C ARG A 46 -9.71 0.43 -1.08
N CYS A 47 -8.74 0.72 -0.21
CA CYS A 47 -8.10 -0.28 0.64
C CYS A 47 -9.13 -0.94 1.58
N GLU A 48 -9.90 -0.14 2.33
CA GLU A 48 -10.88 -0.64 3.31
C GLU A 48 -11.99 -1.47 2.67
N ARG A 49 -12.45 -1.08 1.48
CA ARG A 49 -13.46 -1.88 0.75
C ARG A 49 -12.91 -3.18 0.17
N ARG A 50 -11.60 -3.32 0.01
CA ARG A 50 -10.99 -4.47 -0.65
C ARG A 50 -10.54 -5.55 0.33
N CYS A 51 -10.25 -5.21 1.59
CA CYS A 51 -9.32 -5.97 2.44
C CYS A 51 -9.88 -6.75 3.63
#